data_AF-A0A4U3AAA5-F1
#
_entry.id   AF-A0A4U3AAA5-F1
#
_cell.length_a   1.000
_cell.length_b   1.000
_cell.length_c   1.000
_cell.angle_alpha   90.00
_cell.angle_beta   90.00
_cell.angle_gamma   90.00
#
_symmetry.space_group_name_H-M   'P 1'
#
loop_
_entity.id
_entity.type
_entity.pdbx_description
1 polymer ?
#
loop_
_entity_poly.entity_id
_entity_poly.type
_entity_poly.pdbx_seq_one_letter_code
_entity_poly.pdbx_strand_id
1 'polypeptide(L)'
;MNFSIYLKLLIACTFGKVKIRPKYKHLQYMYDNNFVLPVSDGFEEVHGFPMSTYSDWHTITNDGKKAMWDKGSLLKTRIISIIALIISFLALLINFYKM
;
A
#
# COMPACT_ATOMS: atom_id res chain seq x y z
N MET A 1 7.00 9.05 4.78
CA MET A 1 6.70 7.71 4.25
C MET A 1 6.58 7.83 2.75
N ASN A 2 7.21 6.95 1.97
CA ASN A 2 7.15 7.04 0.50
C ASN A 2 5.73 6.78 0.00
N PHE A 3 5.32 7.47 -1.08
CA PHE A 3 4.00 7.31 -1.68
C PHE A 3 3.69 5.85 -2.07
N SER A 4 4.71 5.13 -2.58
CA SER A 4 4.58 3.72 -2.93
C SER A 4 4.27 2.81 -1.73
N ILE A 5 4.86 3.13 -0.55
CA ILE A 5 4.60 2.40 0.70
C ILE A 5 3.17 2.68 1.17
N TYR A 6 2.79 3.97 1.16
CA TYR A 6 1.45 4.41 1.52
C TYR A 6 0.37 3.75 0.65
N LEU A 7 0.56 3.68 -0.67
CA LEU A 7 -0.41 3.08 -1.58
C LEU A 7 -0.57 1.58 -1.32
N LYS A 8 0.52 0.86 -1.04
CA LYS A 8 0.46 -0.57 -0.67
C LYS A 8 -0.24 -0.78 0.66
N LEU A 9 0.02 0.05 1.67
CA LEU A 9 -0.68 0.00 2.95
C LEU A 9 -2.16 0.34 2.80
N LEU A 10 -2.51 1.32 1.95
CA LEU A 10 -3.90 1.66 1.63
C LEU A 10 -4.63 0.47 1.00
N ILE A 11 -4.03 -0.17 0.00
CA ILE A 11 -4.58 -1.36 -0.64
C ILE A 11 -4.72 -2.50 0.38
N ALA A 12 -3.70 -2.74 1.21
CA ALA A 12 -3.76 -3.75 2.27
C ALA A 12 -4.85 -3.45 3.31
N CYS A 13 -5.10 -2.17 3.61
CA CYS A 13 -6.14 -1.75 4.53
C CYS A 13 -7.55 -1.94 3.95
N THR A 14 -7.74 -1.67 2.65
CA THR A 14 -9.05 -1.80 1.97
C THR A 14 -9.37 -3.25 1.60
N PHE A 15 -8.39 -4.00 1.11
CA PHE A 15 -8.58 -5.37 0.61
C PHE A 15 -8.16 -6.45 1.63
N GLY A 16 -7.65 -6.06 2.80
CA GLY A 16 -7.18 -6.97 3.86
C GLY A 16 -5.80 -7.58 3.61
N LYS A 17 -5.39 -7.72 2.35
CA LYS A 17 -4.08 -8.23 1.93
C LYS A 17 -3.56 -7.52 0.68
N VAL A 18 -2.24 -7.47 0.53
CA VAL A 18 -1.58 -6.90 -0.65
C VAL A 18 -0.46 -7.81 -1.12
N LYS A 19 -0.33 -7.96 -2.44
CA LYS A 19 0.82 -8.67 -3.02
C LYS A 19 2.04 -7.76 -3.05
N ILE A 20 3.10 -8.12 -2.35
CA ILE A 20 4.39 -7.41 -2.35
C ILE A 20 5.45 -8.40 -2.77
N ARG A 21 6.03 -8.18 -3.96
CA ARG A 21 7.14 -9.00 -4.43
C ARG A 21 8.35 -8.84 -3.50
N PRO A 22 9.14 -9.89 -3.25
CA PRO A 22 10.30 -9.86 -2.36
C PRO A 22 11.39 -8.88 -2.82
N LYS A 23 11.49 -8.62 -4.14
CA LYS A 23 12.40 -7.61 -4.72
C LYS A 23 11.99 -6.16 -4.46
N TYR A 24 10.92 -5.90 -3.71
CA TYR A 24 10.46 -4.55 -3.45
C TYR A 24 11.38 -3.84 -2.44
N LYS A 25 12.04 -2.77 -2.89
CA LYS A 25 13.06 -2.01 -2.11
C LYS A 25 12.61 -1.56 -0.72
N HIS A 26 11.31 -1.37 -0.50
CA HIS A 26 10.77 -0.89 0.77
C HIS A 26 10.08 -1.97 1.60
N LEU A 27 10.14 -3.24 1.18
CA LEU A 27 9.52 -4.34 1.93
C LEU A 27 10.20 -4.53 3.28
N GLN A 28 11.53 -4.52 3.32
CA GLN A 28 12.27 -4.66 4.57
C GLN A 28 11.97 -3.51 5.54
N TYR A 29 11.89 -2.28 5.05
CA TYR A 29 11.44 -1.13 5.86
C TYR A 29 10.02 -1.31 6.42
N MET A 30 9.10 -1.91 5.66
CA MET A 30 7.75 -2.21 6.16
C MET A 30 7.77 -3.28 7.25
N TYR A 31 8.67 -4.26 7.17
CA TYR A 31 8.84 -5.27 8.21
C TYR A 31 9.48 -4.70 9.47
N ASP A 32 10.55 -3.91 9.33
CA ASP A 32 11.28 -3.31 10.46
C ASP A 32 10.38 -2.39 11.30
N ASN A 33 9.41 -1.74 10.66
CA ASN A 33 8.43 -0.87 11.34
C ASN A 33 7.11 -1.60 11.66
N ASN A 34 7.07 -2.92 11.49
CA ASN A 34 5.91 -3.76 11.78
C ASN A 34 4.62 -3.31 11.06
N PHE A 35 4.72 -2.80 9.83
CA PHE A 35 3.57 -2.29 9.08
C PHE A 35 2.81 -3.40 8.35
N VAL A 36 3.50 -4.46 7.96
CA VAL A 36 2.94 -5.60 7.24
C VAL A 36 3.48 -6.90 7.80
N LEU A 37 2.67 -7.96 7.75
CA LEU A 37 3.05 -9.32 8.12
C LEU A 37 2.92 -10.23 6.90
N PRO A 38 3.83 -11.20 6.71
CA PRO A 38 3.70 -12.16 5.62
C PRO A 38 2.53 -13.11 5.92
N VAL A 39 1.78 -13.46 4.88
CA VAL A 39 0.78 -14.53 4.93
C VAL A 39 1.50 -15.84 4.65
N SER A 40 1.38 -16.80 5.57
CA SER A 40 1.85 -18.17 5.33
C SER A 40 0.87 -18.87 4.39
N ASP A 41 1.40 -19.44 3.31
CA ASP A 41 0.62 -20.21 2.32
C ASP A 41 0.68 -21.73 2.57
N GLY A 42 1.40 -22.18 3.61
CA GLY A 42 1.51 -23.58 3.97
C GLY A 42 2.84 -23.94 4.63
N PHE A 43 3.16 -25.23 4.63
CA PHE A 43 4.44 -25.78 5.06
C PHE A 43 5.04 -26.59 3.90
N GLU A 44 6.31 -26.36 3.59
CA GLU A 44 7.10 -27.23 2.70
C GLU A 44 8.14 -27.99 3.52
N GLU A 45 8.36 -29.26 3.17
CA GLU A 45 9.44 -30.05 3.76
C GLU A 45 10.78 -29.62 3.17
N VAL A 46 11.63 -29.05 4.01
CA VAL A 46 13.01 -28.73 3.68
C VAL A 46 13.90 -29.60 4.57
N HIS A 47 14.64 -30.53 3.97
CA HIS A 47 15.52 -31.47 4.68
C HIS A 47 14.84 -32.26 5.81
N GLY A 48 13.57 -32.66 5.64
CA GLY A 48 12.82 -33.44 6.63
C GLY A 48 12.23 -32.64 7.79
N PHE A 49 12.31 -31.30 7.73
CA PHE A 49 11.64 -30.40 8.67
C PHE A 49 10.55 -29.60 7.96
N PRO A 50 9.34 -29.49 8.54
CA PRO A 50 8.29 -28.65 7.99
C PRO A 50 8.66 -27.18 8.19
N MET A 51 8.93 -26.47 7.09
CA MET A 51 9.22 -25.05 7.09
C MET A 51 8.02 -24.28 6.54
N SER A 52 7.56 -23.25 7.25
CA SER A 52 6.46 -22.42 6.75
C SER A 52 6.88 -21.70 5.47
N THR A 53 6.12 -21.90 4.40
CA THR A 53 6.28 -21.10 3.19
C THR A 53 5.51 -19.80 3.34
N TYR A 54 6.22 -18.71 3.10
CA TYR A 54 5.65 -17.37 3.08
C TYR A 54 5.31 -17.00 1.65
N SER A 55 4.07 -16.59 1.44
CA SER A 55 3.62 -16.11 0.14
C SER A 55 4.10 -14.69 -0.13
N ASP A 56 4.00 -14.26 -1.39
CA ASP A 56 4.10 -12.83 -1.77
C ASP A 56 2.95 -11.98 -1.17
N TRP A 57 1.98 -12.59 -0.49
CA TRP A 57 0.86 -11.92 0.16
C TRP A 57 1.24 -11.44 1.55
N HIS A 58 0.86 -10.19 1.83
CA HIS A 58 1.14 -9.54 3.10
C HIS A 58 -0.15 -8.91 3.64
N THR A 59 -0.41 -9.07 4.94
CA THR A 59 -1.52 -8.43 5.66
C THR A 59 -1.02 -7.17 6.36
N ILE A 60 -1.91 -6.20 6.56
CA ILE A 60 -1.57 -4.97 7.30
C ILE A 60 -1.78 -5.16 8.79
N THR A 61 -0.85 -4.67 9.60
CA THR A 61 -0.96 -4.65 11.07
C THR A 61 -1.73 -3.43 11.56
N ASN A 62 -2.07 -3.39 12.85
CA ASN A 62 -2.63 -2.20 13.46
C ASN A 62 -1.64 -1.01 13.44
N ASP A 63 -0.34 -1.27 13.59
CA ASP A 63 0.71 -0.24 13.50
C ASP A 63 0.84 0.30 12.08
N GLY A 64 0.75 -0.56 11.06
CA GLY A 64 0.71 -0.15 9.65
C GLY A 64 -0.49 0.72 9.33
N LYS A 65 -1.67 0.39 9.88
CA LYS A 65 -2.87 1.24 9.77
C LYS A 65 -2.64 2.59 10.43
N LYS A 66 -2.12 2.60 11.67
CA LYS A 66 -1.85 3.85 12.40
C LYS A 66 -0.86 4.74 11.66
N ALA A 67 0.25 4.17 11.17
CA ALA A 67 1.24 4.90 10.38
C ALA A 67 0.68 5.44 9.05
N MET A 68 -0.22 4.69 8.41
CA MET A 68 -0.96 5.16 7.23
C MET A 68 -1.87 6.34 7.56
N TRP A 69 -2.60 6.30 8.67
CA TRP A 69 -3.48 7.41 9.07
C TRP A 69 -2.70 8.65 9.52
N ASP A 70 -1.66 8.46 10.30
CA ASP A 70 -0.87 9.53 10.91
C ASP A 70 0.00 10.28 9.88
N LYS A 71 0.72 9.53 9.02
CA LYS A 71 1.50 10.12 7.92
C LYS A 71 0.67 10.38 6.66
N GLY A 72 -0.60 10.02 6.69
CA GLY A 72 -1.54 10.19 5.59
C GLY A 72 -2.12 11.59 5.49
N SER A 73 -2.16 12.40 6.56
CA SER A 73 -2.87 13.70 6.52
C SER A 73 -2.34 14.64 5.44
N LEU A 74 -1.01 14.84 5.38
CA LEU A 74 -0.34 15.67 4.37
C LEU A 74 -0.39 15.08 2.95
N LEU A 75 -0.34 13.75 2.84
CA LEU A 75 -0.43 13.09 1.54
C LEU A 75 -1.87 13.10 1.00
N LYS A 76 -2.87 12.91 1.87
CA LYS A 76 -4.29 12.97 1.53
C LYS A 76 -4.70 14.36 1.08
N THR A 77 -4.32 15.41 1.81
CA THR A 77 -4.61 16.79 1.40
C THR A 77 -4.01 17.09 0.03
N ARG A 78 -2.76 16.68 -0.21
CA ARG A 78 -2.11 16.86 -1.52
C ARG A 78 -2.82 16.09 -2.64
N ILE A 79 -3.25 14.85 -2.40
CA ILE A 79 -4.01 14.05 -3.38
C ILE A 79 -5.36 14.70 -3.67
N ILE A 80 -6.10 15.14 -2.65
CA ILE A 80 -7.38 15.82 -2.81
C ILE A 80 -7.22 17.13 -3.60
N SER A 81 -6.19 17.93 -3.31
CA SER A 81 -5.89 19.14 -4.06
C SER A 81 -5.57 18.85 -5.53
N ILE A 82 -4.82 17.79 -5.82
CA ILE A 82 -4.52 17.38 -7.21
C ILE A 82 -5.80 16.93 -7.92
N ILE A 83 -6.66 16.14 -7.27
CA ILE A 83 -7.93 15.69 -7.84
C ILE A 83 -8.83 16.90 -8.14
N ALA A 84 -8.94 17.85 -7.21
CA ALA A 84 -9.70 19.08 -7.41
C ALA A 84 -9.18 19.88 -8.62
N LEU A 85 -7.85 19.99 -8.76
CA LEU A 85 -7.22 20.69 -9.88
C LEU A 85 -7.51 20.00 -11.21
N ILE A 86 -7.46 18.67 -11.26
CA ILE A 86 -7.82 17.87 -12.45
C ILE A 86 -9.30 18.09 -12.82
N ILE A 87 -10.21 18.08 -11.84
CA ILE A 87 -11.64 18.31 -12.08
C ILE A 87 -11.88 19.73 -12.63
N SER A 88 -11.27 20.75 -12.03
CA SER A 88 -11.36 22.13 -12.53
C SER A 88 -10.78 22.26 -13.95
N PHE A 89 -9.68 21.59 -14.24
CA PHE A 89 -9.07 21.59 -15.57
C PHE A 89 -9.94 20.89 -16.61
N LEU A 90 -10.52 19.73 -16.28
CA LEU A 90 -11.48 19.02 -17.13
C LEU A 90 -12.73 19.87 -17.40
N ALA A 91 -13.27 20.53 -16.38
CA ALA A 91 -14.42 21.42 -16.53
C ALA A 91 -14.12 22.58 -17.49
N LEU A 92 -12.91 23.15 -17.41
CA LEU A 92 -12.46 24.22 -18.30
C LEU A 92 -12.28 23.72 -19.74
N LEU A 93 -11.68 22.54 -19.93
CA LEU A 93 -11.54 21.90 -21.24
C LEU A 93 -12.90 21.62 -21.91
N ILE A 94 -13.85 21.09 -21.15
CA ILE A 94 -15.21 20.82 -21.65
C ILE A 94 -15.90 22.12 -22.05
N ASN A 95 -15.72 23.20 -21.27
CA ASN A 95 -16.30 24.50 -21.60
C ASN A 95 -15.70 25.07 -22.90
N PHE A 96 -14.37 25.00 -23.06
CA PHE A 96 -13.69 25.44 -24.27
C PHE A 96 -14.10 24.65 -25.53
N TYR A 97 -14.33 23.35 -25.42
CA TYR A 97 -14.75 22.50 -26.55
C TYR A 97 -16.23 22.64 -26.90
N LYS A 98 -17.03 23.30 -26.06
CA LYS A 98 -18.47 23.51 -26.25
C LYS A 98 -18.79 24.89 -26.86
N MET A 99 -17.81 25.80 -26.92
CA MET A 99 -17.81 27.00 -27.75
C MET A 99 -17.43 26.66 -29.19
#